data_AF-A0A7C2QPL4-F1
#
_entry.id   AF-A0A7C2QPL4-F1
#
_cell.length_a   1.000
_cell.length_b   1.000
_cell.length_c   1.000
_cell.angle_alpha   90.00
_cell.angle_beta   90.00
_cell.angle_gamma   90.00
#
_symmetry.space_group_name_H-M   'P 1'
#
loop_
_entity.id
_entity.type
_entity.pdbx_description
1 polymer ?
#
loop_
_entity_poly.entity_id
_entity_poly.type
_entity_poly.pdbx_seq_one_letter_code
_entity_poly.pdbx_strand_id
1 'polypeptide(L)'
;MSSSISKVRVVKTSGDLDFFDPNLIASDCMDAGIDFWTAAEVAFEVSKKIYDGISSDEIQKTTLEMLSKKNQEAAERYKRFHSMYVRTSRNTIDSFDRKKIEESLLNETTLPKEIAENISKDAEIELRRLKLDFISAPLIREVVNVKLLENGFEEARRDYTRVGMPVYDAMKVITSGSGSQNIKEEIAG
;
A
#
# COMPACT_ATOMS: atom_id res chain seq x y z
N MET A 1 -1.92 29.26 22.46
CA MET A 1 -3.16 29.36 21.65
C MET A 1 -3.76 27.96 21.36
N SER A 2 -3.79 27.04 22.33
CA SER A 2 -3.79 25.59 22.04
C SER A 2 -5.10 24.82 22.30
N SER A 3 -6.24 25.46 22.56
CA SER A 3 -7.39 24.73 23.15
C SER A 3 -8.55 24.35 22.21
N SER A 4 -8.58 24.79 20.95
CA SER A 4 -9.81 24.68 20.13
C SER A 4 -9.73 23.68 18.98
N ILE A 5 -8.54 23.42 18.43
CA ILE A 5 -8.35 22.54 17.25
C ILE A 5 -8.46 21.05 17.60
N SER A 6 -8.03 20.64 18.80
CA SER A 6 -8.07 19.24 19.25
C SER A 6 -9.48 18.67 19.45
N LYS A 7 -10.53 19.48 19.30
CA LYS A 7 -11.93 19.05 19.39
C LYS A 7 -12.60 18.87 18.03
N VAL A 8 -11.92 19.22 16.94
CA VAL A 8 -12.47 19.09 15.57
C VAL A 8 -12.48 17.62 15.19
N ARG A 9 -13.65 17.11 14.77
CA ARG A 9 -13.79 15.74 14.27
C ARG A 9 -13.65 15.69 12.77
N VAL A 10 -12.97 14.66 12.28
CA VAL A 10 -12.74 14.34 10.87
C VAL A 10 -13.56 13.11 10.50
N VAL A 11 -14.25 13.19 9.36
CA VAL A 11 -14.94 12.04 8.75
C VAL A 11 -13.96 11.33 7.83
N LYS A 12 -13.56 10.12 8.20
CA LYS A 12 -12.68 9.27 7.37
C LYS A 12 -13.43 8.74 6.16
N THR A 13 -12.69 8.32 5.14
CA THR A 13 -13.26 7.64 3.96
C THR A 13 -14.00 6.35 4.32
N SER A 14 -13.65 5.69 5.43
CA SER A 14 -14.39 4.54 5.97
C SER A 14 -15.75 4.89 6.58
N GLY A 15 -16.03 6.17 6.81
CA GLY A 15 -17.19 6.67 7.56
C GLY A 15 -16.92 6.85 9.05
N ASP A 16 -15.77 6.40 9.56
CA ASP A 16 -15.40 6.56 10.97
C ASP A 16 -15.08 8.01 11.31
N LEU A 17 -15.29 8.37 12.57
CA LEU A 17 -14.94 9.68 13.11
C LEU A 17 -13.64 9.59 13.90
N ASP A 18 -12.76 10.57 13.70
CA ASP A 18 -11.52 10.70 14.47
C ASP A 18 -11.24 12.17 14.82
N PHE A 19 -10.32 12.43 15.74
CA PHE A 19 -9.91 13.79 16.07
C PHE A 19 -8.86 14.28 15.08
N PHE A 20 -8.98 15.56 14.71
CA PHE A 20 -7.99 16.19 13.86
C PHE A 20 -6.63 16.31 14.58
N ASP A 21 -5.59 15.80 13.93
CA ASP A 21 -4.19 15.96 14.35
C ASP A 21 -3.36 16.57 13.19
N PRO A 22 -2.83 17.80 13.34
CA PRO A 22 -1.98 18.42 12.34
C PRO A 22 -0.70 17.62 12.03
N ASN A 23 -0.20 16.81 12.98
CA ASN A 23 1.00 16.00 12.76
C ASN A 23 0.79 14.93 11.69
N LEU A 24 -0.46 14.47 11.50
CA LEU A 24 -0.78 13.53 10.42
C LEU A 24 -0.55 14.16 9.05
N ILE A 25 -0.90 15.45 8.87
CA ILE A 25 -0.65 16.16 7.60
C ILE A 25 0.86 16.31 7.37
N ALA A 26 1.60 16.69 8.41
CA ALA A 26 3.05 16.83 8.30
C ALA A 26 3.72 15.50 7.94
N SER A 27 3.34 14.40 8.59
CA SER A 27 3.83 13.05 8.27
C SER A 27 3.49 12.65 6.84
N ASP A 28 2.23 12.84 6.43
CA ASP A 28 1.76 12.51 5.10
C ASP A 28 2.51 13.28 3.99
N CYS A 29 2.81 14.57 4.23
CA CYS A 29 3.67 15.34 3.34
C CYS A 29 5.11 14.81 3.28
N MET A 30 5.70 14.45 4.42
CA MET A 30 7.04 13.89 4.48
C MET A 30 7.13 12.51 3.81
N ASP A 31 6.10 11.68 3.95
CA ASP A 31 5.98 10.40 3.25
C ASP A 31 5.95 10.62 1.73
N ALA A 32 5.27 11.67 1.26
CA ALA A 32 5.33 12.12 -0.14
C ALA A 32 6.71 12.67 -0.56
N GLY A 33 7.68 12.79 0.35
CA GLY A 33 9.04 13.27 0.08
C GLY A 33 9.19 14.79 0.16
N ILE A 34 8.29 15.48 0.86
CA ILE A 34 8.38 16.91 1.11
C ILE A 34 9.24 17.14 2.37
N ASP A 35 10.06 18.19 2.36
CA ASP A 35 10.90 18.50 3.52
C ASP A 35 10.06 18.89 4.74
N PHE A 36 10.62 18.65 5.94
CA PHE A 36 9.95 18.87 7.21
C PHE A 36 9.41 20.29 7.38
N TRP A 37 10.15 21.33 6.97
CA TRP A 37 9.73 22.72 7.19
C TRP A 37 8.54 23.08 6.31
N THR A 38 8.58 22.70 5.03
CA THR A 38 7.45 22.85 4.12
C THR A 38 6.23 22.08 4.62
N ALA A 39 6.41 20.84 5.08
CA ALA A 39 5.35 20.00 5.63
C ALA A 39 4.71 20.61 6.89
N ALA A 40 5.52 21.09 7.84
CA ALA A 40 5.05 21.68 9.09
C ALA A 40 4.29 22.99 8.85
N GLU A 41 4.78 23.85 7.94
CA GLU A 41 4.11 25.11 7.60
C GLU A 41 2.77 24.86 6.90
N VAL A 42 2.71 23.91 5.97
CA VAL A 42 1.46 23.50 5.32
C VAL A 42 0.47 22.95 6.34
N ALA A 43 0.91 22.05 7.24
CA ALA A 43 0.05 21.52 8.29
C ALA A 43 -0.54 22.62 9.18
N PHE A 44 0.28 23.63 9.53
CA PHE A 44 -0.19 24.80 10.27
C PHE A 44 -1.23 25.60 9.49
N GLU A 45 -1.01 25.87 8.21
CA GLU A 45 -1.98 26.61 7.39
C GLU A 45 -3.29 25.84 7.17
N VAL A 46 -3.22 24.53 6.98
CA VAL A 46 -4.42 23.68 6.88
C VAL A 46 -5.19 23.70 8.20
N SER A 47 -4.50 23.65 9.35
CA SER A 47 -5.15 23.67 10.68
C SER A 47 -5.98 24.93 10.95
N LYS A 48 -5.74 26.03 10.22
CA LYS A 48 -6.54 27.27 10.31
C LYS A 48 -7.84 27.20 9.50
N LYS A 49 -7.96 26.24 8.59
CA LYS A 49 -9.06 26.10 7.62
C LYS A 49 -10.00 24.94 7.93
N ILE A 50 -9.64 24.10 8.90
CA ILE A 50 -10.48 22.97 9.32
C ILE A 50 -11.75 23.42 10.04
N TYR A 51 -12.75 22.55 10.04
CA TYR A 51 -14.01 22.72 10.75
C TYR A 51 -14.56 21.35 11.18
N ASP A 52 -15.47 21.33 12.17
CA ASP A 52 -16.02 20.06 12.68
C ASP A 52 -16.82 19.33 11.59
N GLY A 53 -16.53 18.04 11.41
CA GLY A 53 -17.14 17.22 10.37
C GLY A 53 -16.45 17.29 9.01
N ILE A 54 -15.30 17.96 8.90
CA ILE A 54 -14.51 17.98 7.66
C ILE A 54 -14.11 16.55 7.24
N SER A 55 -14.17 16.26 5.95
CA SER A 55 -13.77 14.94 5.42
C SER A 55 -12.27 14.82 5.20
N SER A 56 -11.72 13.60 5.23
CA SER A 56 -10.32 13.35 4.86
C SER A 56 -9.98 13.82 3.44
N ASP A 57 -10.93 13.71 2.50
CA ASP A 57 -10.77 14.15 1.12
C ASP A 57 -10.66 15.69 1.03
N GLU A 58 -11.45 16.42 1.82
CA GLU A 58 -11.35 17.87 1.91
C GLU A 58 -10.06 18.35 2.56
N ILE A 59 -9.58 17.63 3.60
CA ILE A 59 -8.27 17.89 4.19
C ILE A 59 -7.19 17.72 3.12
N GLN A 60 -7.18 16.61 2.39
CA GLN A 60 -6.22 16.35 1.31
C GLN A 60 -6.26 17.43 0.23
N LYS A 61 -7.47 17.83 -0.21
CA LYS A 61 -7.63 18.91 -1.20
C LYS A 61 -7.07 20.24 -0.69
N THR A 62 -7.35 20.57 0.58
CA THR A 62 -6.84 21.79 1.21
C THR A 62 -5.31 21.75 1.34
N THR A 63 -4.75 20.61 1.73
CA THR A 63 -3.28 20.40 1.79
C THR A 63 -2.64 20.61 0.42
N LEU A 64 -3.22 20.01 -0.64
CA LEU A 64 -2.74 20.18 -2.01
C LEU A 64 -2.80 21.65 -2.46
N GLU A 65 -3.90 22.37 -2.15
CA GLU A 65 -4.04 23.80 -2.45
C GLU A 65 -2.99 24.66 -1.74
N MET A 66 -2.67 24.35 -0.46
CA MET A 66 -1.64 25.07 0.28
C MET A 66 -0.23 24.76 -0.25
N LEU A 67 0.04 23.51 -0.63
CA LEU A 67 1.28 23.12 -1.27
C LEU A 67 1.47 23.83 -2.61
N SER A 68 0.45 23.88 -3.47
CA SER A 68 0.55 24.54 -4.79
C SER A 68 0.87 26.03 -4.68
N LYS A 69 0.39 26.72 -3.64
CA LYS A 69 0.72 28.12 -3.40
C LYS A 69 2.17 28.34 -2.98
N LYS A 70 2.79 27.34 -2.37
CA LYS A 70 4.10 27.47 -1.73
C LYS A 70 5.23 26.91 -2.57
N ASN A 71 5.05 25.69 -3.08
CA ASN A 71 6.01 24.98 -3.88
C ASN A 71 5.27 24.02 -4.82
N GLN A 72 5.27 24.37 -6.11
CA GLN A 72 4.61 23.60 -7.15
C GLN A 72 5.17 22.17 -7.25
N GLU A 73 6.47 21.97 -7.08
CA GLU A 73 7.10 20.65 -7.11
C GLU A 73 6.67 19.80 -5.92
N ALA A 74 6.56 20.39 -4.72
CA ALA A 74 6.03 19.71 -3.54
C ALA A 74 4.57 19.30 -3.73
N ALA A 75 3.75 20.18 -4.34
CA ALA A 75 2.37 19.87 -4.69
C ALA A 75 2.27 18.71 -5.69
N GLU A 76 3.15 18.67 -6.70
CA GLU A 76 3.21 17.56 -7.65
C GLU A 76 3.65 16.24 -7.01
N ARG A 77 4.61 16.27 -6.07
CA ARG A 77 5.01 15.11 -5.28
C ARG A 77 3.84 14.59 -4.44
N TYR A 78 3.17 15.49 -3.72
CA TYR A 78 2.00 15.17 -2.90
C TYR A 78 0.87 14.59 -3.74
N LYS A 79 0.57 15.22 -4.88
CA LYS A 79 -0.46 14.74 -5.82
C LYS A 79 -0.12 13.33 -6.31
N ARG A 80 1.11 13.08 -6.74
CA ARG A 80 1.57 11.76 -7.20
C ARG A 80 1.47 10.70 -6.11
N PHE A 81 1.89 11.02 -4.90
CA PHE A 81 1.79 10.11 -3.75
C PHE A 81 0.34 9.69 -3.45
N HIS A 82 -0.60 10.61 -3.66
CA HIS A 82 -2.03 10.36 -3.46
C HIS A 82 -2.72 9.73 -4.66
N SER A 83 -2.23 9.98 -5.88
CA SER A 83 -2.75 9.41 -7.13
C SER A 83 -1.96 8.16 -7.54
N MET A 84 -2.32 7.01 -6.98
CA MET A 84 -1.75 5.73 -7.38
C MET A 84 -2.54 5.14 -8.55
N TYR A 85 -1.84 4.76 -9.61
CA TYR A 85 -2.43 4.20 -10.82
C TYR A 85 -1.95 2.78 -11.09
N VAL A 86 -2.85 1.92 -11.55
CA VAL A 86 -2.57 0.54 -11.91
C VAL A 86 -2.59 0.40 -13.42
N ARG A 87 -1.50 -0.11 -13.99
CA ARG A 87 -1.47 -0.52 -15.39
C ARG A 87 -2.05 -1.91 -15.53
N THR A 88 -3.14 -2.02 -16.28
CA THR A 88 -3.81 -3.30 -16.51
C THR A 88 -3.12 -4.08 -17.63
N SER A 89 -3.38 -5.39 -17.69
CA SER A 89 -2.91 -6.25 -18.79
C SER A 89 -3.45 -5.85 -20.16
N ARG A 90 -4.56 -5.11 -20.21
CA ARG A 90 -5.14 -4.52 -21.43
C ARG A 90 -4.49 -3.19 -21.82
N ASN A 91 -3.38 -2.85 -21.19
CA ASN A 91 -2.65 -1.60 -21.40
C ASN A 91 -3.48 -0.34 -21.09
N THR A 92 -4.53 -0.47 -20.26
CA THR A 92 -5.28 0.67 -19.70
C THR A 92 -4.66 1.11 -18.38
N ILE A 93 -4.92 2.36 -18.00
CA ILE A 93 -4.51 2.93 -16.71
C ILE A 93 -5.79 3.15 -15.92
N ASP A 94 -5.89 2.46 -14.78
CA ASP A 94 -7.01 2.58 -13.86
C ASP A 94 -6.51 3.18 -12.54
N SER A 95 -7.37 3.86 -11.79
CA SER A 95 -7.04 4.26 -10.42
C SER A 95 -6.85 3.03 -9.53
N PHE A 96 -5.86 3.07 -8.64
CA PHE A 96 -5.70 2.06 -7.61
C PHE A 96 -6.92 2.02 -6.71
N ASP A 97 -7.35 0.80 -6.43
CA ASP A 97 -8.48 0.53 -5.55
C ASP A 97 -8.11 -0.62 -4.62
N ARG A 98 -7.93 -0.31 -3.34
CA ARG A 98 -7.59 -1.29 -2.30
C ARG A 98 -8.68 -2.37 -2.17
N LYS A 99 -9.95 -2.07 -2.44
CA LYS A 99 -11.04 -3.06 -2.36
C LYS A 99 -10.80 -4.24 -3.30
N LYS A 100 -10.15 -4.01 -4.45
CA LYS A 100 -9.77 -5.09 -5.37
C LYS A 100 -8.74 -6.06 -4.77
N ILE A 101 -7.85 -5.58 -3.88
CA ILE A 101 -6.91 -6.44 -3.14
C ILE A 101 -7.67 -7.26 -2.09
N GLU A 102 -8.53 -6.60 -1.31
CA GLU A 102 -9.36 -7.26 -0.30
C GLU A 102 -10.21 -8.37 -0.92
N GLU A 103 -10.92 -8.08 -2.02
CA GLU A 103 -11.71 -9.06 -2.77
C GLU A 103 -10.85 -10.20 -3.33
N SER A 104 -9.66 -9.91 -3.86
CA SER A 104 -8.73 -10.92 -4.35
C SER A 104 -8.27 -11.85 -3.22
N LEU A 105 -7.95 -11.32 -2.05
CA LEU A 105 -7.59 -12.11 -0.86
C LEU A 105 -8.75 -12.99 -0.39
N LEU A 106 -9.98 -12.46 -0.33
CA LEU A 106 -11.16 -13.22 0.09
C LEU A 106 -11.54 -14.34 -0.88
N ASN A 107 -11.26 -14.16 -2.17
CA ASN A 107 -11.56 -15.15 -3.20
C ASN A 107 -10.48 -16.23 -3.33
N GLU A 108 -9.22 -15.91 -3.04
CA GLU A 108 -8.08 -16.79 -3.30
C GLU A 108 -7.48 -17.40 -2.02
N THR A 109 -7.93 -16.98 -0.83
CA THR A 109 -7.42 -17.48 0.46
C THR A 109 -8.57 -17.76 1.42
N THR A 110 -8.28 -18.39 2.56
CA THR A 110 -9.23 -18.67 3.64
C THR A 110 -9.27 -17.58 4.72
N LEU A 111 -8.67 -16.42 4.45
CA LEU A 111 -8.57 -15.35 5.44
C LEU A 111 -9.95 -14.75 5.81
N PRO A 112 -10.19 -14.46 7.09
CA PRO A 112 -11.34 -13.66 7.49
C PRO A 112 -11.31 -12.27 6.87
N LYS A 113 -12.50 -11.69 6.63
CA LYS A 113 -12.66 -10.35 6.04
C LYS A 113 -11.81 -9.28 6.74
N GLU A 114 -11.83 -9.25 8.07
CA GLU A 114 -11.07 -8.28 8.86
C GLU A 114 -9.55 -8.39 8.61
N ILE A 115 -9.02 -9.61 8.46
CA ILE A 115 -7.61 -9.82 8.17
C ILE A 115 -7.28 -9.39 6.73
N ALA A 116 -8.13 -9.72 5.76
CA ALA A 116 -7.97 -9.27 4.38
C ALA A 116 -7.99 -7.74 4.27
N GLU A 117 -8.88 -7.07 5.01
CA GLU A 117 -8.94 -5.61 5.11
C GLU A 117 -7.63 -5.04 5.66
N ASN A 118 -7.09 -5.59 6.76
CA ASN A 118 -5.84 -5.13 7.35
C ASN A 118 -4.64 -5.34 6.41
N ILE A 119 -4.48 -6.53 5.85
CA ILE A 119 -3.40 -6.84 4.90
C ILE A 119 -3.47 -5.93 3.66
N SER A 120 -4.67 -5.68 3.13
CA SER A 120 -4.85 -4.79 1.98
C SER A 120 -4.41 -3.36 2.29
N LYS A 121 -4.63 -2.89 3.54
CA LYS A 121 -4.26 -1.55 3.99
C LYS A 121 -2.75 -1.42 4.15
N ASP A 122 -2.10 -2.42 4.74
CA ASP A 122 -0.65 -2.44 4.88
C ASP A 122 0.05 -2.51 3.52
N ALA A 123 -0.52 -3.28 2.58
CA ALA A 123 -0.02 -3.34 1.21
C ALA A 123 -0.18 -2.01 0.48
N GLU A 124 -1.30 -1.30 0.65
CA GLU A 124 -1.50 0.05 0.11
C GLU A 124 -0.45 1.03 0.66
N ILE A 125 -0.20 1.03 1.96
CA ILE A 125 0.81 1.90 2.59
C ILE A 125 2.19 1.63 1.99
N GLU A 126 2.57 0.36 1.85
CA GLU A 126 3.85 -0.02 1.25
C GLU A 126 3.94 0.42 -0.22
N LEU A 127 2.90 0.20 -1.01
CA LEU A 127 2.85 0.62 -2.42
C LEU A 127 2.98 2.15 -2.56
N ARG A 128 2.37 2.94 -1.67
CA ARG A 128 2.51 4.41 -1.66
C ARG A 128 3.95 4.84 -1.38
N ARG A 129 4.63 4.14 -0.46
CA ARG A 129 6.03 4.41 -0.09
C ARG A 129 7.02 4.18 -1.23
N LEU A 130 6.71 3.29 -2.17
CA LEU A 130 7.55 3.04 -3.35
C LEU A 130 7.60 4.22 -4.34
N LYS A 131 6.68 5.20 -4.23
CA LYS A 131 6.64 6.43 -5.05
C LYS A 131 6.68 6.15 -6.55
N LEU A 132 5.97 5.11 -7.00
CA LEU A 132 5.89 4.72 -8.40
C LEU A 132 4.76 5.46 -9.11
N ASP A 133 5.02 5.95 -10.32
CA ASP A 133 3.99 6.62 -11.15
C ASP A 133 2.88 5.64 -11.58
N PHE A 134 3.24 4.37 -11.79
CA PHE A 134 2.33 3.29 -12.13
C PHE A 134 2.78 1.99 -11.47
N ILE A 135 1.82 1.20 -11.00
CA ILE A 135 2.07 -0.14 -10.48
C ILE A 135 1.35 -1.18 -11.34
N SER A 136 1.89 -2.39 -11.35
CA SER A 136 1.32 -3.51 -12.10
C SER A 136 0.60 -4.47 -11.15
N ALA A 137 -0.37 -5.23 -11.67
CA ALA A 137 -1.02 -6.27 -10.87
C ALA A 137 -0.03 -7.31 -10.29
N PRO A 138 1.05 -7.73 -11.00
CA PRO A 138 2.12 -8.53 -10.40
C PRO A 138 2.80 -7.87 -9.21
N LEU A 139 3.19 -6.59 -9.31
CA LEU A 139 3.84 -5.87 -8.21
C LEU A 139 2.92 -5.77 -6.98
N ILE A 140 1.64 -5.45 -7.20
CA ILE A 140 0.65 -5.43 -6.11
C ILE A 140 0.63 -6.78 -5.39
N ARG A 141 0.61 -7.88 -6.15
CA ARG A 141 0.60 -9.23 -5.59
C ARG A 141 1.87 -9.57 -4.83
N GLU A 142 3.04 -9.15 -5.32
CA GLU A 142 4.31 -9.32 -4.61
C GLU A 142 4.29 -8.62 -3.26
N VAL A 143 3.87 -7.35 -3.22
CA VAL A 143 3.77 -6.58 -1.97
C VAL A 143 2.77 -7.22 -1.01
N VAL A 144 1.61 -7.68 -1.49
CA VAL A 144 0.63 -8.37 -0.64
C VAL A 144 1.20 -9.67 -0.07
N ASN A 145 1.92 -10.47 -0.87
CA ASN A 145 2.58 -11.68 -0.37
C ASN A 145 3.63 -11.39 0.71
N VAL A 146 4.34 -10.26 0.60
CA VAL A 146 5.25 -9.79 1.66
C VAL A 146 4.46 -9.48 2.94
N LYS A 147 3.34 -8.75 2.85
CA LYS A 147 2.52 -8.42 4.03
C LYS A 147 1.86 -9.63 4.69
N LEU A 148 1.47 -10.64 3.91
CA LEU A 148 1.01 -11.92 4.45
C LEU A 148 2.11 -12.61 5.25
N LEU A 149 3.35 -12.65 4.73
CA LEU A 149 4.50 -13.23 5.44
C LEU A 149 4.88 -12.45 6.70
N GLU A 150 4.93 -11.12 6.64
CA GLU A 150 5.23 -10.27 7.80
C GLU A 150 4.27 -10.52 8.97
N ASN A 151 3.02 -10.87 8.67
CA ASN A 151 1.99 -11.19 9.67
C ASN A 151 1.87 -12.69 10.00
N GLY A 152 2.75 -13.54 9.47
CA GLY A 152 2.77 -14.98 9.75
C GLY A 152 1.70 -15.81 9.04
N PHE A 153 1.01 -15.25 8.03
CA PHE A 153 -0.01 -15.96 7.25
C PHE A 153 0.61 -16.76 6.10
N GLU A 154 1.45 -17.75 6.44
CA GLU A 154 2.19 -18.56 5.47
C GLU A 154 1.28 -19.37 4.53
N GLU A 155 0.18 -19.91 5.05
CA GLU A 155 -0.80 -20.69 4.26
C GLU A 155 -1.53 -19.79 3.26
N ALA A 156 -2.08 -18.67 3.72
CA ALA A 156 -2.71 -17.69 2.82
C ALA A 156 -1.72 -17.16 1.77
N ARG A 157 -0.45 -16.93 2.14
CA ARG A 157 0.59 -16.54 1.19
C ARG A 157 0.86 -17.65 0.16
N ARG A 158 0.86 -18.92 0.57
CA ARG A 158 1.01 -20.06 -0.36
C ARG A 158 -0.12 -20.07 -1.37
N ASP A 159 -1.36 -19.90 -0.91
CA ASP A 159 -2.55 -19.87 -1.78
C ASP A 159 -2.53 -18.67 -2.73
N TYR A 160 -2.14 -17.50 -2.20
CA TYR A 160 -2.11 -16.24 -2.95
C TYR A 160 -0.91 -16.12 -3.91
N THR A 161 0.11 -16.96 -3.76
CA THR A 161 1.27 -16.99 -4.66
C THR A 161 0.89 -17.66 -5.99
N ARG A 162 0.97 -16.90 -7.09
CA ARG A 162 0.86 -17.49 -8.43
C ARG A 162 2.15 -18.22 -8.76
N VAL A 163 2.10 -19.54 -8.75
CA VAL A 163 3.22 -20.39 -9.13
C VAL A 163 3.20 -20.53 -10.65
N GLY A 164 4.22 -20.01 -11.34
CA GLY A 164 4.36 -20.12 -12.81
C GLY A 164 4.57 -21.55 -13.31
N MET A 165 4.60 -22.53 -12.40
CA MET A 165 4.61 -23.96 -12.63
C MET A 165 3.75 -24.60 -11.52
N PRO A 166 2.89 -25.60 -11.79
CA PRO A 166 2.03 -26.22 -10.78
C PRO A 166 2.82 -26.62 -9.52
N VAL A 167 2.28 -26.36 -8.32
CA VAL A 167 2.90 -26.71 -7.02
C VAL A 167 3.36 -28.18 -6.97
N TYR A 168 2.61 -29.05 -7.65
CA TYR A 168 2.92 -30.46 -7.81
C TYR A 168 4.28 -30.73 -8.48
N ASP A 169 4.66 -29.93 -9.48
CA ASP A 169 5.93 -30.07 -10.20
C ASP A 169 7.10 -29.51 -9.38
N ALA A 170 6.89 -28.45 -8.59
CA ALA A 170 7.89 -27.96 -7.63
C ALA A 170 8.16 -28.97 -6.50
N MET A 171 7.11 -29.61 -5.99
CA MET A 171 7.23 -30.68 -4.99
C MET A 171 7.98 -31.90 -5.55
N LYS A 172 7.77 -32.25 -6.82
CA LYS A 172 8.53 -33.34 -7.47
C LYS A 172 10.02 -33.04 -7.56
N VAL A 173 10.42 -31.80 -7.84
CA VAL A 173 11.86 -31.41 -7.89
C VAL A 173 12.51 -31.54 -6.51
N ILE A 174 11.81 -31.16 -5.44
CA ILE A 174 12.32 -31.28 -4.07
C ILE A 174 12.38 -32.76 -3.64
N THR A 175 11.36 -33.56 -3.98
CA THR A 175 11.25 -34.98 -3.60
C THR A 175 12.17 -35.89 -4.44
N SER A 176 12.50 -35.50 -5.67
CA SER A 176 13.41 -36.23 -6.56
C SER A 176 14.88 -35.80 -6.40
N GLY A 177 15.15 -34.80 -5.56
CA GLY A 177 16.46 -34.18 -5.34
C GLY A 177 17.37 -34.90 -4.32
N SER A 178 17.07 -36.14 -3.95
CA SER A 178 17.94 -36.98 -3.10
C SER A 178 18.34 -38.25 -3.85
N GLY A 179 19.35 -38.14 -4.73
CA GLY A 179 19.84 -39.28 -5.49
C GLY A 179 20.92 -38.99 -6.53
N SER A 180 21.88 -38.11 -6.24
CA SER A 180 23.11 -38.00 -7.07
C SER A 180 24.28 -38.70 -6.39
N GLN A 181 24.28 -40.04 -6.45
CA GLN A 181 25.51 -40.83 -6.41
C GLN A 181 25.46 -41.88 -7.52
N ASN A 182 26.27 -41.69 -8.56
CA ASN A 182 27.25 -42.66 -9.07
C ASN A 182 27.62 -42.32 -10.52
N ILE A 183 28.78 -41.65 -10.68
CA ILE A 183 29.57 -41.74 -11.91
C ILE A 183 31.00 -42.05 -11.51
N LYS A 184 31.29 -43.34 -11.27
CA LYS A 184 32.56 -44.11 -11.27
C LYS A 184 32.11 -45.54 -10.92
N GLU A 185 32.35 -46.65 -11.61
CA GLU A 185 33.25 -47.13 -12.67
C GLU A 185 32.55 -48.40 -13.21
N GLU A 186 32.65 -48.70 -14.52
CA GLU A 186 32.99 -50.07 -14.96
C GLU A 186 33.36 -50.06 -16.44
N ILE A 187 34.67 -50.04 -16.64
CA ILE A 187 35.34 -50.63 -17.79
C ILE A 187 35.29 -52.15 -17.53
N ALA A 188 34.42 -52.90 -18.22
CA ALA A 188 34.57 -54.33 -18.57
C ALA A 188 33.20 -54.95 -18.91
N GLY A 189 32.97 -55.19 -20.21
CA GLY A 189 31.81 -55.88 -20.76
C GLY A 189 31.72 -55.69 -22.26
#